data_AF-A0A2V3IUY3-F1
#
_entry.id   AF-A0A2V3IUY3-F1
#
_cell.length_a   1.000
_cell.length_b   1.000
_cell.length_c   1.000
_cell.angle_alpha   90.00
_cell.angle_beta   90.00
_cell.angle_gamma   90.00
#
_symmetry.space_group_name_H-M   'P 1'
#
loop_
_entity.id
_entity.type
_entity.pdbx_description
1 polymer ?
#
loop_
_entity_poly.entity_id
_entity_poly.type
_entity_poly.pdbx_seq_one_letter_code
_entity_poly.pdbx_strand_id
1 'polypeptide(L)'
;MDPIDKHSPDVIAFFDVDGALTAPRLTATKQMIDFLAELRNNVIIGIVGGSDLRKQKEQLGENVLDMFDYTFSENGLVAYRGK
;
A
#
# COMPACT_ATOMS: atom_id res chain seq x y z
N MET A 1 3.53 -18.61 -7.14
CA MET A 1 3.05 -17.25 -7.43
C MET A 1 1.76 -17.36 -8.18
N ASP A 2 0.81 -16.46 -7.92
CA ASP A 2 -0.48 -16.54 -8.57
C ASP A 2 -0.33 -16.29 -10.07
N PRO A 3 -0.95 -17.10 -10.94
CA PRO A 3 -0.79 -16.97 -12.38
C PRO A 3 -1.36 -15.66 -12.97
N ILE A 4 -2.02 -14.83 -12.15
CA ILE A 4 -2.69 -13.59 -12.54
C ILE A 4 -1.78 -12.37 -12.31
N ASP A 5 -0.66 -12.51 -11.60
CA ASP A 5 0.26 -11.41 -11.33
C ASP A 5 0.93 -10.95 -12.63
N LYS A 6 0.53 -9.76 -13.10
CA LYS A 6 1.02 -9.14 -14.35
C LYS A 6 2.42 -8.51 -14.21
N HIS A 7 3.00 -8.57 -13.02
CA HIS A 7 4.23 -7.86 -12.66
C HIS A 7 5.41 -8.85 -12.57
N SER A 8 6.64 -8.34 -12.72
CA SER A 8 7.84 -9.20 -12.68
C SER A 8 7.89 -9.92 -11.31
N PRO A 9 7.75 -11.26 -11.27
CA PRO A 9 7.31 -11.99 -10.08
C PRO A 9 8.28 -11.92 -8.89
N ASP A 10 9.54 -11.58 -9.10
CA ASP A 10 10.59 -11.83 -8.11
C ASP A 10 10.71 -10.75 -7.02
N VAL A 11 10.02 -9.62 -7.15
CA VAL A 11 10.17 -8.47 -6.23
C VAL A 11 8.82 -7.99 -5.71
N ILE A 12 8.75 -7.88 -4.38
CA ILE A 12 7.66 -7.22 -3.67
C ILE A 12 8.23 -6.08 -2.84
N ALA A 13 7.65 -4.89 -2.92
CA ALA A 13 8.01 -3.74 -2.10
C ALA A 13 6.93 -3.49 -1.04
N PHE A 14 7.30 -3.65 0.23
CA PHE A 14 6.45 -3.27 1.38
C PHE A 14 6.87 -1.94 1.96
N PHE A 15 5.87 -1.10 2.27
CA PHE A 15 6.07 0.22 2.86
C PHE A 15 5.38 0.32 4.21
N ASP A 16 6.05 0.95 5.17
CA ASP A 16 5.37 1.50 6.34
C ASP A 16 4.50 2.69 5.92
N VAL A 17 3.49 3.04 6.71
CA VAL A 17 2.54 4.11 6.36
C VAL A 17 2.98 5.44 6.96
N ASP A 18 2.93 5.56 8.29
CA ASP A 18 3.13 6.83 9.00
C ASP A 18 4.61 7.19 9.12
N GLY A 19 5.03 8.31 8.54
CA GLY A 19 6.43 8.74 8.51
C GLY A 19 7.25 8.17 7.35
N ALA A 20 6.70 7.26 6.55
CA ALA A 20 7.33 6.73 5.35
C ALA A 20 6.60 7.15 4.06
N LEU A 21 5.35 6.72 3.87
CA LEU A 21 4.52 7.15 2.74
C LEU A 21 3.86 8.51 2.99
N THR A 22 3.63 8.84 4.26
CA THR A 22 3.10 10.15 4.65
C THR A 22 4.03 10.84 5.61
N ALA A 23 3.94 12.17 5.68
CA ALA A 23 4.45 12.86 6.85
C ALA A 23 3.65 12.41 8.11
N PRO A 24 4.24 12.48 9.32
CA PRO A 24 3.60 11.99 10.53
C PRO A 24 2.18 12.54 10.74
N ARG A 25 1.19 11.64 10.80
CA ARG A 25 -0.25 11.92 10.99
C ARG A 25 -0.88 12.83 9.93
N LEU A 26 -0.25 12.95 8.77
CA LEU A 26 -0.77 13.71 7.63
C LEU A 26 -1.16 12.76 6.50
N THR A 27 -1.92 13.29 5.54
CA THR A 27 -2.27 12.58 4.30
C THR A 27 -1.09 12.57 3.32
N ALA A 28 -0.97 11.50 2.55
CA ALA A 28 -0.02 11.39 1.45
C ALA A 28 -0.17 12.54 0.46
N THR A 29 0.95 13.00 -0.08
CA THR A 29 0.93 13.99 -1.15
C THR A 29 0.48 13.35 -2.46
N LYS A 30 -0.13 14.14 -3.35
CA LYS A 30 -0.48 13.65 -4.70
C LYS A 30 0.72 13.05 -5.43
N GLN A 31 1.89 13.67 -5.28
CA GLN A 31 3.13 13.18 -5.89
C GLN A 31 3.50 11.76 -5.40
N MET A 32 3.36 11.48 -4.10
CA MET A 32 3.60 10.13 -3.57
C MET A 32 2.58 9.13 -4.12
N ILE A 33 1.30 9.51 -4.19
CA ILE A 33 0.23 8.66 -4.72
C ILE A 33 0.47 8.33 -6.20
N ASP A 34 0.82 9.34 -7.01
CA ASP A 34 1.14 9.15 -8.42
C ASP A 34 2.37 8.23 -8.59
N PHE A 35 3.41 8.42 -7.78
CA PHE A 35 4.60 7.57 -7.79
C PHE A 35 4.29 6.11 -7.44
N LEU A 36 3.47 5.86 -6.41
CA LEU A 36 3.08 4.49 -6.02
C LEU A 36 2.26 3.81 -7.12
N ALA A 37 1.37 4.56 -7.80
CA ALA A 37 0.62 4.05 -8.94
C ALA A 37 1.54 3.67 -10.11
N GLU A 38 2.57 4.49 -10.40
CA GLU A 38 3.58 4.16 -11.40
C GLU A 38 4.43 2.94 -11.00
N LEU A 39 4.84 2.86 -9.73
CA LEU A 39 5.62 1.76 -9.19
C LEU A 39 4.87 0.43 -9.27
N ARG A 40 3.57 0.43 -8.98
CA ARG A 40 2.70 -0.75 -9.06
C ARG A 40 2.71 -1.41 -10.45
N ASN A 41 2.92 -0.64 -11.52
CA ASN A 41 3.00 -1.21 -12.88
C ASN A 41 4.27 -2.04 -13.12
N ASN A 42 5.28 -1.93 -12.25
CA ASN A 42 6.59 -2.57 -12.42
C ASN A 42 6.79 -3.74 -11.45
N VAL A 43 6.36 -3.58 -10.20
CA VAL A 43 6.54 -4.55 -9.12
C VAL A 43 5.26 -4.66 -8.30
N ILE A 44 5.14 -5.77 -7.58
CA ILE A 44 4.08 -5.93 -6.59
C ILE A 44 4.36 -4.98 -5.43
N ILE A 45 3.37 -4.18 -5.03
CA ILE A 45 3.50 -3.26 -3.91
C ILE A 45 2.49 -3.57 -2.80
N GLY A 46 2.91 -3.35 -1.56
CA GLY A 46 2.03 -3.46 -0.42
C GLY A 46 2.37 -2.49 0.71
N ILE A 47 1.42 -2.31 1.62
CA ILE A 47 1.62 -1.54 2.84
C ILE A 47 1.47 -2.41 4.07
N VAL A 48 2.22 -2.07 5.10
CA VAL A 48 2.09 -2.62 6.44
C VAL A 48 2.11 -1.49 7.45
N GLY A 49 1.16 -1.49 8.39
CA GLY A 49 1.16 -0.51 9.47
C GLY A 49 0.61 -1.09 10.76
N GLY A 50 1.08 -0.58 11.90
CA GLY A 50 0.61 -1.01 13.23
C GLY A 50 -0.78 -0.48 13.60
N SER A 51 -1.33 0.42 12.79
CA SER A 51 -2.66 1.01 12.98
C SER A 51 -3.76 0.22 12.27
N ASP A 52 -5.02 0.50 12.64
CA ASP A 52 -6.20 -0.03 11.96
C ASP A 52 -6.33 0.47 10.50
N LEU A 53 -7.17 -0.19 9.71
CA LEU A 53 -7.42 0.21 8.31
C LEU A 53 -7.99 1.63 8.19
N ARG A 54 -8.77 2.10 9.17
CA ARG A 54 -9.37 3.44 9.13
C ARG A 54 -8.28 4.51 9.11
N LYS A 55 -7.25 4.38 9.95
CA LYS A 55 -6.10 5.31 9.93
C LYS A 55 -5.35 5.26 8.60
N GLN A 56 -5.19 4.07 8.01
CA GLN A 56 -4.57 3.95 6.67
C GLN A 56 -5.39 4.67 5.60
N LYS A 57 -6.74 4.62 5.67
CA LYS A 57 -7.63 5.37 4.77
C LYS A 57 -7.54 6.88 4.97
N GLU A 58 -7.44 7.36 6.20
CA GLU A 58 -7.25 8.79 6.50
C GLU A 58 -5.92 9.31 5.89
N GLN A 59 -4.88 8.47 5.88
CA GLN A 59 -3.56 8.83 5.39
C GLN A 59 -3.37 8.65 3.88
N LEU A 60 -3.89 7.57 3.30
CA LEU A 60 -3.63 7.19 1.90
C LEU A 60 -4.85 7.37 0.98
N GLY A 61 -6.04 7.56 1.55
CA GLY A 61 -7.30 7.70 0.83
C GLY A 61 -8.25 6.51 1.04
N GLU A 62 -9.55 6.74 0.81
CA GLU A 62 -10.58 5.70 0.98
C GLU A 62 -10.39 4.48 0.07
N ASN A 63 -9.76 4.68 -1.08
CA ASN A 63 -9.43 3.66 -2.07
C ASN A 63 -8.10 2.93 -1.80
N VAL A 64 -7.54 3.01 -0.57
CA VAL A 64 -6.27 2.36 -0.21
C VAL A 64 -6.22 0.87 -0.57
N LEU A 65 -7.34 0.16 -0.50
CA LEU A 65 -7.40 -1.27 -0.85
C LEU A 65 -7.27 -1.54 -2.36
N ASP A 66 -7.55 -0.53 -3.20
CA ASP A 66 -7.42 -0.61 -4.66
C ASP A 66 -6.06 -0.08 -5.14
N MET A 67 -5.32 0.62 -4.27
CA MET A 67 -4.03 1.25 -4.61
C MET A 67 -2.84 0.29 -4.51
N PHE A 68 -2.96 -0.77 -3.72
CA PHE A 68 -1.88 -1.73 -3.44
C PHE A 68 -2.35 -3.16 -3.72
N ASP A 69 -1.41 -4.04 -4.03
CA ASP A 69 -1.70 -5.47 -4.21
C ASP A 69 -1.93 -6.16 -2.87
N TYR A 70 -1.26 -5.67 -1.82
CA TYR A 70 -1.42 -6.16 -0.44
C TYR A 70 -1.52 -5.01 0.55
N THR A 71 -2.52 -5.08 1.44
CA THR A 71 -2.70 -4.11 2.52
C THR A 71 -2.78 -4.83 3.85
N PHE A 72 -1.85 -4.53 4.75
CA PHE A 72 -1.78 -5.09 6.10
C PHE A 72 -1.99 -3.99 7.14
N SER A 73 -3.08 -4.10 7.92
CA SER A 73 -3.31 -3.28 9.10
C SER A 73 -3.06 -4.09 10.37
N GLU A 74 -2.83 -3.40 11.49
CA GLU A 74 -2.52 -3.99 12.79
C GLU A 74 -1.33 -4.97 12.70
N ASN A 75 -0.25 -4.55 12.02
CA ASN A 75 0.95 -5.36 11.74
C ASN A 75 0.65 -6.68 11.01
N GLY A 76 -0.41 -6.73 10.20
CA GLY A 76 -0.79 -7.90 9.41
C GLY A 76 -1.75 -8.86 10.12
N LEU A 77 -2.24 -8.53 11.32
CA LEU A 77 -3.37 -9.24 11.92
C LEU A 77 -4.63 -9.18 11.04
N VAL A 78 -4.79 -8.06 10.33
CA VAL A 78 -5.82 -7.88 9.31
C VAL A 78 -5.14 -7.67 7.96
N ALA A 79 -5.54 -8.47 6.98
CA ALA A 79 -4.90 -8.54 5.67
C ALA A 79 -5.94 -8.46 4.55
N TYR A 80 -5.61 -7.66 3.54
CA TYR A 80 -6.38 -7.53 2.31
C TYR A 80 -5.48 -7.79 1.11
N ARG A 81 -6.07 -8.40 0.09
CA ARG A 81 -5.46 -8.55 -1.22
C ARG A 81 -6.25 -7.72 -2.22
N GLY A 82 -5.58 -6.76 -2.84
CA GLY A 82 -6.12 -5.94 -3.90
C GLY A 82 -6.50 -6.77 -5.12
N LYS A 83 -7.42 -6.27 -5.95
CA LYS A 83 -7.77 -6.87 -7.23
C LYS A 83 -6.87 -6.40 -8.36
#